data_AF-A0A1E7YYC0-F1
#
_entry.id   AF-A0A1E7YYC0-F1
#
_cell.length_a   1.000
_cell.length_b   1.000
_cell.length_c   1.000
_cell.angle_alpha   90.00
_cell.angle_beta   90.00
_cell.angle_gamma   90.00
#
_symmetry.space_group_name_H-M   'P 1'
#
loop_
_entity.id
_entity.type
_entity.pdbx_description
1 polymer ?
#
loop_
_entity_poly.entity_id
_entity_poly.type
_entity_poly.pdbx_seq_one_letter_code
_entity_poly.pdbx_strand_id
1 'polypeptide(L)'
;MFVVAKELVGLPGLPATPKGIREALVRLSAGNQSLFRRREGTKAFEYHIDCLPETARDVVKRRFLQQVMESADNGPDVAATPHLCCLNPGWN
;
A
#
# COMPACT_ATOMS: atom_id res chain seq x y z
N MET A 1 9.29 -1.03 -1.89
CA MET A 1 7.92 -0.89 -1.32
C MET A 1 7.21 0.25 -2.04
N PHE A 2 5.93 0.09 -2.36
CA PHE A 2 5.12 1.13 -2.99
C PHE A 2 4.07 1.66 -2.00
N VAL A 3 3.80 2.96 -2.04
CA VAL A 3 2.85 3.67 -1.18
C VAL A 3 1.89 4.51 -2.01
N VAL A 4 0.71 4.79 -1.45
CA VAL A 4 -0.25 5.71 -2.07
C VAL A 4 -0.20 7.10 -1.46
N ALA A 5 -0.53 8.11 -2.26
CA ALA A 5 -0.54 9.51 -1.83
C ALA A 5 -1.38 9.77 -0.55
N LYS A 6 -2.42 8.97 -0.30
CA LYS A 6 -3.27 9.10 0.89
C LYS A 6 -2.53 8.73 2.19
N GLU A 7 -1.61 7.77 2.15
CA GLU A 7 -0.85 7.31 3.33
C GLU A 7 0.22 8.31 3.76
N LEU A 8 0.58 9.22 2.85
CA LEU A 8 1.61 10.23 3.02
C LEU A 8 1.07 11.55 3.56
N VAL A 9 -0.26 11.66 3.75
CA VAL A 9 -0.89 12.86 4.30
C VAL A 9 -0.40 13.08 5.73
N GLY A 10 0.06 14.30 6.01
CA GLY A 10 0.58 14.69 7.32
C GLY A 10 2.03 14.27 7.60
N LEU A 11 2.73 13.69 6.61
CA LEU A 11 4.16 13.40 6.75
C LEU A 11 5.01 14.67 6.60
N PRO A 12 6.09 14.82 7.38
CA PRO A 12 7.02 15.92 7.22
C PRO A 12 7.70 15.87 5.86
N GLY A 13 8.01 17.03 5.29
CA GLY A 13 8.63 17.14 3.96
C GLY A 13 7.69 16.94 2.77
N LEU A 14 6.39 16.71 3.01
CA LEU A 14 5.36 16.65 1.98
C LEU A 14 4.24 17.68 2.21
N PRO A 15 3.49 18.07 1.17
CA PRO A 15 2.32 18.94 1.33
C PRO A 15 1.24 18.30 2.21
N ALA A 16 0.47 19.13 2.92
CA ALA A 16 -0.61 18.64 3.79
C ALA A 16 -1.85 18.12 3.02
N THR A 17 -1.99 18.48 1.74
CA THR A 17 -3.18 18.13 0.96
C THR A 17 -2.92 16.94 0.03
N PRO A 18 -3.90 16.03 -0.16
CA PRO A 18 -3.77 14.90 -1.08
C PRO A 18 -3.45 15.31 -2.52
N LYS A 19 -3.98 16.46 -2.96
CA LYS A 19 -3.68 17.02 -4.29
C LYS A 19 -2.21 17.44 -4.39
N GLY A 20 -1.73 18.22 -3.43
CA GLY A 20 -0.33 18.68 -3.41
C GLY A 20 0.65 17.51 -3.32
N ILE A 21 0.34 16.48 -2.54
CA ILE A 21 1.17 15.27 -2.46
C ILE A 21 1.28 14.59 -3.82
N ARG A 22 0.17 14.40 -4.54
CA ARG A 22 0.21 13.79 -5.88
C ARG A 22 1.08 14.60 -6.84
N GLU A 23 0.93 15.92 -6.86
CA GLU A 23 1.74 16.79 -7.71
C GLU A 23 3.23 16.74 -7.34
N ALA A 24 3.55 16.73 -6.05
CA ALA A 24 4.92 16.59 -5.57
C ALA A 24 5.52 15.23 -5.98
N LEU A 25 4.79 14.14 -5.82
CA LEU A 25 5.26 12.79 -6.16
C LEU A 25 5.46 12.61 -7.67
N VAL A 26 4.61 13.20 -8.51
CA VAL A 26 4.80 13.22 -9.96
C VAL A 26 6.10 13.95 -10.35
N ARG A 27 6.42 15.05 -9.66
CA ARG A 27 7.68 15.78 -9.87
C ARG A 27 8.88 14.96 -9.39
N LEU A 28 8.78 14.36 -8.20
CA LEU A 28 9.85 13.57 -7.59
C LEU A 28 10.15 12.27 -8.34
N SER A 29 9.13 11.64 -8.95
CA SER A 29 9.33 10.46 -9.79
C SER A 29 9.89 10.80 -11.16
N ALA A 30 9.82 12.08 -11.58
CA ALA A 30 10.33 12.58 -12.87
C ALA A 30 9.86 11.76 -14.10
N GLY A 31 8.69 11.13 -14.01
CA GLY A 31 8.17 10.26 -15.08
C GLY A 31 8.87 8.88 -15.18
N ASN A 32 9.74 8.54 -14.24
CA ASN A 32 10.41 7.24 -14.22
C ASN A 32 9.44 6.12 -13.80
N GLN A 33 9.16 5.21 -14.73
CA GLN A 33 8.21 4.10 -14.52
C GLN A 33 8.71 3.06 -13.50
N SER A 34 9.99 3.08 -13.12
CA SER A 34 10.48 2.24 -12.01
C SER A 34 10.10 2.82 -10.64
N LEU A 35 9.83 4.13 -10.56
CA LEU A 35 9.51 4.84 -9.33
C LEU A 35 8.01 5.11 -9.15
N PHE A 36 7.21 4.98 -10.19
CA PHE A 36 5.76 5.07 -10.09
C PHE A 36 5.10 4.02 -10.97
N ARG A 37 4.00 3.46 -10.47
CA ARG A 37 3.15 2.52 -11.21
C ARG A 37 1.69 2.93 -11.12
N ARG A 38 0.93 2.58 -12.15
CA ARG A 38 -0.53 2.67 -12.13
C ARG A 38 -1.11 1.31 -11.74
N ARG A 39 -2.13 1.30 -10.89
CA ARG A 39 -2.92 0.08 -10.66
C ARG A 39 -3.79 -0.23 -11.87
N GLU A 40 -3.75 -1.46 -12.34
CA GLU A 40 -4.72 -1.94 -13.33
C GLU A 40 -6.16 -1.78 -12.81
N GLY A 41 -7.07 -1.46 -13.71
CA GLY A 41 -8.49 -1.26 -13.38
C GLY A 41 -8.83 0.03 -12.62
N THR A 42 -7.84 0.83 -12.19
CA THR A 42 -8.12 2.09 -11.46
C THR A 42 -7.34 3.28 -12.02
N LYS A 43 -7.72 4.49 -11.58
CA LYS A 43 -6.93 5.72 -11.78
C LYS A 43 -5.96 5.98 -10.61
N ALA A 44 -5.73 4.98 -9.74
CA ALA A 44 -4.84 5.11 -8.60
C ALA A 44 -3.39 4.89 -9.03
N PHE A 45 -2.53 5.77 -8.53
CA PHE A 45 -1.09 5.71 -8.71
C PHE A 45 -0.40 5.39 -7.40
N GLU A 46 0.63 4.57 -7.49
CA GLU A 46 1.49 4.19 -6.38
C GLU A 46 2.92 4.59 -6.69
N TYR A 47 3.64 4.99 -5.66
CA TYR A 47 4.98 5.56 -5.77
C TYR A 47 5.95 4.74 -4.93
N HIS A 48 7.15 4.52 -5.46
CA HIS A 48 8.20 3.79 -4.77
C HIS A 48 8.72 4.63 -3.60
N ILE A 49 9.07 3.97 -2.50
CA ILE A 49 9.57 4.67 -1.31
C ILE A 49 10.85 5.49 -1.57
N ASP A 50 11.61 5.14 -2.60
CA ASP A 50 12.87 5.80 -2.94
C ASP A 50 12.68 7.18 -3.58
N CYS A 51 11.50 7.50 -4.11
CA CYS A 51 11.22 8.84 -4.62
C CYS A 51 10.78 9.82 -3.51
N LEU A 52 10.62 9.35 -2.27
CA LEU A 52 10.21 10.18 -1.15
C LEU A 52 11.39 10.95 -0.56
N PRO A 53 11.16 12.16 0.00
CA PRO A 53 12.14 12.83 0.86
C PRO A 53 12.54 11.92 2.04
N GLU A 54 13.77 12.08 2.52
CA GLU A 54 14.33 11.26 3.61
C GLU A 54 13.43 11.24 4.86
N THR A 55 12.94 12.41 5.27
CA THR A 55 12.04 12.56 6.42
C THR A 55 10.73 11.78 6.26
N ALA A 56 10.12 11.80 5.07
CA ALA A 56 8.90 11.04 4.80
C ALA A 56 9.18 9.54 4.72
N ARG A 57 10.30 9.16 4.10
CA ARG A 57 10.74 7.77 3.96
C ARG A 57 10.97 7.10 5.30
N ASP A 58 11.57 7.78 6.26
CA ASP A 58 11.84 7.22 7.59
C ASP A 58 10.55 6.94 8.37
N VAL A 59 9.57 7.85 8.29
CA VAL A 59 8.26 7.62 8.92
C VAL A 59 7.53 6.44 8.28
N VAL A 60 7.58 6.34 6.95
CA VAL A 60 6.97 5.22 6.20
C VAL A 60 7.64 3.89 6.57
N LYS A 61 8.97 3.84 6.60
CA LYS A 61 9.72 2.64 7.03
C LYS A 61 9.37 2.25 8.46
N ARG A 62 9.31 3.23 9.38
CA ARG A 62 8.96 2.98 10.78
C ARG A 62 7.58 2.35 10.91
N ARG A 63 6.58 2.92 10.23
CA ARG A 63 5.20 2.37 10.21
C ARG A 63 5.16 0.95 9.67
N PHE A 64 5.88 0.69 8.57
CA PHE A 64 5.94 -0.65 7.98
C PHE A 64 6.60 -1.65 8.92
N LEU A 65 7.72 -1.28 9.55
CA LEU A 65 8.40 -2.13 10.54
C LEU A 65 7.47 -2.47 11.72
N GLN A 66 6.75 -1.48 12.25
CA GLN A 66 5.76 -1.70 13.31
C GLN A 66 4.68 -2.69 12.88
N GLN A 67 4.08 -2.50 11.70
CA GLN A 67 3.05 -3.40 11.17
C GLN A 67 3.56 -4.84 11.00
N VAL A 68 4.78 -5.01 10.48
CA VAL A 68 5.41 -6.34 10.32
C VAL A 68 5.64 -7.00 11.68
N MET A 69 6.06 -6.23 12.69
CA MET A 69 6.22 -6.75 14.06
C MET A 69 4.89 -7.14 14.68
N GLU A 70 3.83 -6.34 14.52
CA GLU A 70 2.48 -6.62 15.04
C GLU A 70 1.83 -7.83 14.35
N SER A 71 2.12 -8.04 13.06
CA SER A 71 1.61 -9.18 12.29
C SER A 71 2.29 -10.50 12.68
N ALA A 72 3.49 -10.46 13.27
CA ALA A 72 4.20 -11.66 13.72
C ALA A 72 3.62 -12.25 15.01
N ASP A 73 2.90 -11.45 15.80
CA ASP A 73 2.20 -11.89 17.01
C ASP A 73 0.81 -12.47 16.69
N ASN A 74 0.21 -12.03 15.58
CA ASN A 74 -1.00 -12.61 15.00
C ASN A 74 -0.64 -13.74 14.03
N GLY A 75 -0.15 -14.87 14.55
CA GLY A 75 0.03 -16.07 13.75
C GLY A 75 -1.25 -16.42 12.97
N PRO A 76 -1.16 -16.99 11.75
CA PRO A 76 -2.36 -17.39 11.03
C PRO A 76 -3.08 -18.45 11.87
N ASP A 77 -4.24 -18.09 12.41
CA ASP A 77 -5.23 -19.08 12.81
C ASP A 77 -5.64 -19.82 11.53
N VAL A 78 -4.94 -20.91 11.25
CA VAL A 78 -5.31 -21.92 10.27
C VAL A 78 -6.51 -22.71 10.79
N ALA A 79 -7.63 -22.02 11.04
CA ALA A 79 -8.89 -22.67 11.35
C ALA A 79 -10.02 -22.08 10.50
N ALA A 80 -10.80 -23.00 9.94
CA ALA A 80 -12.01 -22.81 9.13
C ALA A 80 -11.82 -22.38 7.67
N THR A 81 -11.18 -23.27 6.90
CA THR A 81 -11.79 -23.66 5.62
C THR A 81 -12.91 -24.66 5.93
N PRO A 82 -14.22 -24.34 5.82
CA PRO A 82 -15.18 -25.38 5.53
C PRO A 82 -15.09 -25.63 4.03
N HIS A 83 -14.22 -26.56 3.67
CA HIS A 83 -14.43 -27.32 2.45
C HIS A 83 -15.66 -28.20 2.74
N LEU A 84 -16.86 -27.64 2.58
CA LEU A 84 -18.06 -28.46 2.49
C LEU A 84 -18.17 -28.95 1.05
N CYS A 85 -17.58 -30.12 0.86
CA CYS A 85 -17.99 -31.10 -0.12
C CYS A 85 -19.53 -31.23 -0.17
N CYS A 86 -20.06 -31.40 -1.37
CA CYS A 86 -21.14 -32.33 -1.69
C CYS A 86 -22.40 -32.31 -0.81
N LEU A 87 -23.53 -31.84 -1.34
CA LEU A 87 -24.79 -32.61 -1.46
C LEU A 87 -25.86 -31.72 -2.14
N ASN A 88 -25.90 -31.73 -3.48
CA ASN A 88 -27.17 -31.48 -4.18
C ASN A 88 -27.83 -32.85 -4.36
N PRO A 89 -28.98 -33.15 -3.72
CA PRO A 89 -29.76 -34.30 -4.12
C PRO A 89 -30.45 -34.00 -5.45
N GLY A 90 -30.50 -35.04 -6.28
CA GLY A 90 -30.75 -34.98 -7.71
C GLY A 90 -32.05 -34.31 -8.15
N TRP A 91 -31.96 -33.79 -9.36
CA TRP A 91 -33.09 -33.68 -10.28
C TRP A 91 -33.45 -35.10 -10.73
N ASN A 92 -34.61 -35.62 -10.31
CA ASN A 92 -35.51 -36.44 -11.12
C ASN A 92 -36.88 -36.57 -10.45
#